data_AF-A0A3D5NAQ7-F1
#
_entry.id   AF-A0A3D5NAQ7-F1
#
_cell.length_a   1.000
_cell.length_b   1.000
_cell.length_c   1.000
_cell.angle_alpha   90.00
_cell.angle_beta   90.00
_cell.angle_gamma   90.00
#
_symmetry.space_group_name_H-M   'P 1'
#
loop_
_entity.id
_entity.type
_entity.pdbx_description
1 polymer ?
#
loop_
_entity_poly.entity_id
_entity_poly.type
_entity_poly.pdbx_seq_one_letter_code
_entity_poly.pdbx_strand_id
1 'polypeptide(L)'
;VLIAIKLAGGSIGWGIQFQQPLFLTVMTIILALFALNMWGLFEINGSDNLGTAANDVINQQEKGGRHLSSHFMTGMFATLLATPCSAPFLGTAVGFALAGSSFDIIWIFTLLGVGLAIPYLAIALQPRLAHALPKPGRWMSVVKAVLGLALVGTAIWLLSILAVQIGLGGAIAVGVGLVLGAIFVWARKRSQNLRPRFVFTALAVTGFLVALFAPGFSKPPAHSSLSTAATGPLDWQTFAPKTIPALIADGKTVFVDVTAEWCVSCQVNKKLVLETAELAEFFANDDIILMQADWTRPDPEIADYLASFGRYGIPFNAVFGPNAPKGVLLSELLSRDAVLDAIKDARSVAGLASN
;
A
#
# COMPACT_ATOMS: atom_id res chain seq x y z
N VAL A 1 -8.32 16.30 13.51
CA VAL A 1 -7.17 15.48 13.97
C VAL A 1 -5.95 15.64 13.06
N LEU A 2 -6.03 15.30 11.77
CA LEU A 2 -4.89 15.44 10.85
C LEU A 2 -4.30 16.85 10.78
N ILE A 3 -5.14 17.90 10.74
CA ILE A 3 -4.70 19.30 10.78
C ILE A 3 -4.00 19.65 12.10
N ALA A 4 -4.48 19.12 13.23
CA ALA A 4 -3.86 19.35 14.54
C ALA A 4 -2.49 18.66 14.66
N ILE A 5 -2.32 17.48 14.04
CA ILE A 5 -1.03 16.77 14.00
C ILE A 5 -0.06 17.47 13.04
N LYS A 6 -0.53 17.96 11.89
CA LYS A 6 0.26 18.79 10.96
C LYS A 6 0.77 20.07 11.64
N LEU A 7 -0.08 20.73 12.44
CA LEU A 7 0.27 21.92 13.23
C LEU A 7 1.20 21.60 14.42
N ALA A 8 1.17 20.36 14.93
CA ALA A 8 2.07 19.90 15.98
C ALA A 8 3.47 19.50 15.46
N GLY A 9 3.77 19.72 14.18
CA GLY A 9 5.06 19.37 13.57
C GLY A 9 5.23 17.87 13.29
N GLY A 10 4.16 17.06 13.47
CA GLY A 10 4.16 15.64 13.14
C GLY A 10 4.04 15.45 11.64
N SER A 11 5.15 15.22 10.94
CA SER A 11 5.18 14.78 9.54
C SER A 11 4.75 13.32 9.43
N ILE A 12 3.44 13.07 9.53
CA ILE A 12 2.88 11.76 9.18
C ILE A 12 2.85 11.68 7.65
N GLY A 13 3.94 11.16 7.07
CA GLY A 13 3.96 10.81 5.68
C GLY A 13 2.99 9.65 5.40
N TRP A 14 2.22 9.78 4.31
CA TRP A 14 1.31 8.73 3.90
C TRP A 14 2.16 7.56 3.38
N GLY A 15 2.13 6.43 4.10
CA GLY A 15 2.92 5.23 3.77
C GLY A 15 3.97 4.81 4.79
N ILE A 16 4.27 5.63 5.82
CA ILE A 16 5.21 5.26 6.90
C ILE A 16 4.78 3.97 7.62
N GLN A 17 3.49 3.66 7.62
CA GLN A 17 2.95 2.40 8.14
C GLN A 17 3.49 1.16 7.39
N PHE A 18 3.74 1.27 6.07
CA PHE A 18 4.33 0.18 5.27
C PHE A 18 5.82 -0.02 5.57
N GLN A 19 6.50 0.97 6.14
CA GLN A 19 7.87 0.81 6.64
C GLN A 19 7.91 0.02 7.95
N GLN A 20 6.77 -0.09 8.67
CA GLN A 20 6.69 -0.84 9.92
C GLN A 20 6.39 -2.32 9.66
N PRO A 21 7.34 -3.23 9.96
CA PRO A 21 7.18 -4.67 9.69
C PRO A 21 6.00 -5.30 10.46
N LEU A 22 5.73 -4.80 11.67
CA LEU A 22 4.64 -5.28 12.51
C LEU A 22 3.28 -4.98 11.87
N PHE A 23 3.10 -3.78 11.32
CA PHE A 23 1.86 -3.38 10.66
C PHE A 23 1.59 -4.25 9.43
N LEU A 24 2.59 -4.44 8.58
CA LEU A 24 2.52 -5.33 7.41
C LEU A 24 2.13 -6.76 7.79
N THR A 25 2.75 -7.30 8.84
CA THR A 25 2.48 -8.67 9.32
C THR A 25 1.05 -8.82 9.80
N VAL A 26 0.59 -7.90 10.65
CA VAL A 26 -0.80 -7.90 11.18
C VAL A 26 -1.80 -7.78 10.04
N MET A 27 -1.57 -6.89 9.08
CA MET A 27 -2.49 -6.71 7.96
C MET A 27 -2.54 -7.94 7.04
N THR A 28 -1.39 -8.52 6.72
CA THR A 28 -1.30 -9.77 5.93
C THR A 28 -2.08 -10.90 6.59
N ILE A 29 -1.90 -11.04 7.91
CA ILE A 29 -2.62 -12.01 8.73
C ILE A 29 -4.13 -11.81 8.67
N ILE A 30 -4.60 -10.57 8.84
CA ILE A 30 -6.04 -10.26 8.80
C ILE A 30 -6.60 -10.57 7.41
N LEU A 31 -5.93 -10.15 6.33
CA LEU A 31 -6.36 -10.41 4.95
C LEU A 31 -6.42 -11.93 4.66
N ALA A 32 -5.44 -12.69 5.13
CA ALA A 32 -5.43 -14.14 5.01
C ALA A 32 -6.62 -14.79 5.75
N LEU A 33 -6.93 -14.34 6.98
CA LEU A 33 -8.10 -14.81 7.73
C LEU A 33 -9.41 -14.51 6.99
N PHE A 34 -9.55 -13.30 6.42
CA PHE A 34 -10.74 -12.93 5.65
C PHE A 34 -10.87 -13.73 4.35
N ALA A 35 -9.76 -14.01 3.66
CA ALA A 35 -9.77 -14.88 2.48
C ALA A 35 -10.21 -16.31 2.83
N LEU A 36 -9.72 -16.86 3.95
CA LEU A 36 -10.13 -18.18 4.45
C LEU A 36 -11.61 -18.24 4.87
N ASN A 37 -12.15 -17.15 5.42
CA ASN A 37 -13.57 -16.99 5.69
C ASN A 37 -14.39 -16.98 4.38
N MET A 38 -13.97 -16.22 3.37
CA MET A 38 -14.61 -16.17 2.05
C MET A 38 -14.66 -17.53 1.34
N TRP A 39 -13.61 -18.35 1.47
CA TRP A 39 -13.59 -19.74 0.96
C TRP A 39 -14.40 -20.74 1.79
N GLY A 40 -15.03 -20.29 2.88
CA GLY A 40 -15.87 -21.13 3.73
C GLY A 40 -15.08 -22.19 4.51
N LEU A 41 -13.76 -22.03 4.67
CA LEU A 41 -12.98 -22.88 5.59
C LEU A 41 -13.32 -22.56 7.05
N PHE A 42 -13.60 -21.28 7.32
CA PHE A 42 -14.23 -20.78 8.55
C PHE A 42 -15.59 -20.22 8.19
N GLU A 43 -16.56 -21.07 7.91
CA GLU A 43 -17.91 -20.60 8.17
C GLU A 43 -18.04 -20.51 9.70
N ILE A 44 -18.35 -19.31 10.23
CA ILE A 44 -19.11 -19.19 11.48
C ILE A 44 -20.56 -19.69 11.23
N ASN A 45 -20.77 -20.59 10.28
CA ASN A 45 -21.87 -21.53 10.34
C ASN A 45 -21.41 -22.56 11.39
N GLY A 46 -21.81 -22.30 12.62
CA GLY A 46 -21.88 -23.35 13.62
C GLY A 46 -22.52 -24.56 12.94
N SER A 47 -21.80 -25.69 12.95
CA SER A 47 -22.35 -27.04 12.86
C SER A 47 -23.82 -27.02 13.26
N ASP A 48 -24.74 -27.57 12.46
CA ASP A 48 -26.21 -27.41 12.52
C ASP A 48 -26.92 -27.51 13.91
N ASN A 49 -26.20 -27.84 14.99
CA ASN A 49 -26.68 -27.84 16.37
C ASN A 49 -26.18 -26.65 17.24
N LEU A 50 -25.19 -25.88 16.76
CA LEU A 50 -24.70 -24.62 17.33
C LEU A 50 -25.18 -23.41 16.51
N GLY A 51 -25.64 -23.61 15.27
CA GLY A 51 -26.33 -22.58 14.50
C GLY A 51 -27.60 -22.08 15.21
N THR A 52 -28.28 -22.94 15.98
CA THR A 52 -29.42 -22.55 16.81
C THR A 52 -29.02 -21.90 18.12
N ALA A 53 -27.93 -22.31 18.78
CA ALA A 53 -27.45 -21.67 20.02
C ALA A 53 -26.68 -20.36 19.77
N ALA A 54 -25.96 -20.26 18.65
CA ALA A 54 -25.30 -19.02 18.21
C ALA A 54 -26.28 -18.09 17.51
N ASN A 55 -27.30 -18.58 16.77
CA ASN A 55 -28.44 -17.74 16.44
C ASN A 55 -29.30 -17.41 17.66
N ASP A 56 -29.37 -18.23 18.70
CA ASP A 56 -30.05 -17.81 19.94
C ASP A 56 -29.21 -16.77 20.67
N VAL A 57 -27.88 -16.83 20.64
CA VAL A 57 -27.04 -15.77 21.20
C VAL A 57 -27.05 -14.53 20.31
N ILE A 58 -27.09 -14.64 18.99
CA ILE A 58 -27.20 -13.51 18.06
C ILE A 58 -28.63 -12.91 18.09
N ASN A 59 -29.68 -13.74 18.16
CA ASN A 59 -31.09 -13.31 18.29
C ASN A 59 -31.48 -12.91 19.74
N GLN A 60 -30.83 -13.45 20.78
CA GLN A 60 -30.93 -12.92 22.15
C GLN A 60 -30.12 -11.62 22.28
N GLN A 61 -29.02 -11.48 21.55
CA GLN A 61 -28.25 -10.23 21.46
C GLN A 61 -29.00 -9.17 20.63
N GLU A 62 -29.90 -9.56 19.73
CA GLU A 62 -30.91 -8.65 19.16
C GLU A 62 -31.92 -8.15 20.22
N LYS A 63 -32.20 -8.94 21.26
CA LYS A 63 -33.14 -8.57 22.35
C LYS A 63 -32.49 -7.83 23.52
N GLY A 64 -31.17 -7.64 23.55
CA GLY A 64 -30.46 -7.13 24.72
C GLY A 64 -29.47 -5.99 24.45
N GLY A 65 -29.97 -4.79 24.13
CA GLY A 65 -29.37 -3.48 24.50
C GLY A 65 -27.90 -3.15 24.15
N ARG A 66 -27.14 -3.98 23.42
CA ARG A 66 -25.71 -3.77 23.11
C ARG A 66 -25.43 -3.48 21.63
N HIS A 67 -26.39 -2.86 20.95
CA HIS A 67 -26.42 -2.70 19.49
C HIS A 67 -25.32 -1.79 18.90
N LEU A 68 -24.89 -0.73 19.60
CA LEU A 68 -24.00 0.26 18.95
C LEU A 68 -22.54 -0.20 18.82
N SER A 69 -22.01 -0.95 19.79
CA SER A 69 -20.60 -1.34 19.80
C SER A 69 -20.29 -2.44 18.78
N SER A 70 -21.23 -3.35 18.51
CA SER A 70 -21.06 -4.39 17.50
C SER A 70 -20.99 -3.80 16.09
N HIS A 71 -21.95 -2.95 15.72
CA HIS A 71 -21.94 -2.26 14.43
C HIS A 71 -20.73 -1.32 14.25
N PHE A 72 -20.32 -0.64 15.33
CA PHE A 72 -19.12 0.18 15.33
C PHE A 72 -17.84 -0.64 15.07
N MET A 73 -17.71 -1.81 15.71
CA MET A 73 -16.56 -2.71 15.49
C MET A 73 -16.54 -3.26 14.07
N THR A 74 -17.69 -3.69 13.53
CA THR A 74 -17.75 -4.16 12.13
C THR A 74 -17.39 -3.05 11.14
N GLY A 75 -17.85 -1.82 11.37
CA GLY A 75 -17.47 -0.65 10.57
C GLY A 75 -15.98 -0.31 10.65
N MET A 76 -15.40 -0.39 11.86
CA MET A 76 -13.96 -0.17 12.08
C MET A 76 -13.12 -1.19 11.31
N PHE A 77 -13.45 -2.49 11.41
CA PHE A 77 -12.74 -3.53 10.67
C PHE A 77 -12.92 -3.39 9.15
N ALA A 78 -14.13 -3.08 8.69
CA ALA A 78 -14.39 -2.85 7.27
C ALA A 78 -13.54 -1.68 6.72
N THR A 79 -13.42 -0.59 7.48
CA THR A 79 -12.60 0.56 7.10
C THR A 79 -11.11 0.23 7.12
N LEU A 80 -10.64 -0.48 8.15
CA LEU A 80 -9.25 -0.93 8.27
C LEU A 80 -8.85 -1.83 7.08
N LEU A 81 -9.75 -2.71 6.63
CA LEU A 81 -9.55 -3.61 5.50
C LEU A 81 -9.70 -2.91 4.14
N ALA A 82 -10.59 -1.92 4.05
CA ALA A 82 -10.77 -1.10 2.86
C ALA A 82 -9.53 -0.24 2.57
N THR A 83 -8.80 0.14 3.62
CA THR A 83 -7.62 1.01 3.54
C THR A 83 -6.49 0.39 2.70
N PRO A 84 -5.99 -0.84 2.95
CA PRO A 84 -4.93 -1.45 2.13
C PRO A 84 -5.39 -1.83 0.72
N CYS A 85 -6.66 -2.20 0.49
CA CYS A 85 -7.13 -2.55 -0.85
C CYS A 85 -7.39 -1.33 -1.75
N SER A 86 -7.64 -0.17 -1.14
CA SER A 86 -7.86 1.10 -1.83
C SER A 86 -6.65 2.05 -1.72
N ALA A 87 -5.61 1.63 -0.98
CA ALA A 87 -4.39 2.39 -0.72
C ALA A 87 -3.74 2.96 -1.99
N PRO A 88 -3.60 2.22 -3.11
CA PRO A 88 -2.96 2.77 -4.31
C PRO A 88 -3.69 3.99 -4.88
N PHE A 89 -5.01 4.02 -4.75
CA PHE A 89 -5.87 5.07 -5.32
C PHE A 89 -6.08 6.22 -4.34
N LEU A 90 -6.29 5.91 -3.06
CA LEU A 90 -6.45 6.91 -2.00
C LEU A 90 -5.12 7.57 -1.63
N GLY A 91 -4.00 6.88 -1.81
CA GLY A 91 -2.68 7.35 -1.38
C GLY A 91 -2.21 8.62 -2.07
N THR A 92 -2.43 8.71 -3.38
CA THR A 92 -2.09 9.90 -4.16
C THR A 92 -3.00 11.07 -3.79
N ALA A 93 -4.31 10.84 -3.67
CA ALA A 93 -5.28 11.86 -3.29
C ALA A 93 -5.05 12.39 -1.87
N VAL A 94 -4.76 11.51 -0.92
CA VAL A 94 -4.49 11.89 0.48
C VAL A 94 -3.09 12.50 0.62
N GLY A 95 -2.08 12.02 -0.11
CA GLY A 95 -0.75 12.62 -0.16
C GLY A 95 -0.78 14.06 -0.68
N PHE A 96 -1.54 14.32 -1.75
CA PHE A 96 -1.80 15.67 -2.24
C PHE A 96 -2.55 16.52 -1.22
N ALA A 97 -3.62 15.99 -0.62
CA ALA A 97 -4.39 16.70 0.41
C ALA A 97 -3.49 17.12 1.59
N LEU A 98 -2.59 16.24 2.03
CA LEU A 98 -1.66 16.51 3.14
C LEU A 98 -0.60 17.55 2.77
N ALA A 99 -0.23 17.68 1.50
CA ALA A 99 0.66 18.73 1.01
C ALA A 99 -0.03 20.10 0.88
N GLY A 100 -1.34 20.12 0.60
CA GLY A 100 -2.14 21.33 0.44
C GLY A 100 -2.45 22.12 1.72
N SER A 101 -3.26 23.17 1.57
CA SER A 101 -3.72 24.01 2.67
C SER A 101 -4.73 23.27 3.56
N SER A 102 -4.98 23.76 4.77
CA SER A 102 -6.00 23.17 5.67
C SER A 102 -7.39 23.13 5.02
N PHE A 103 -7.66 23.99 4.04
CA PHE A 103 -8.93 24.04 3.31
C PHE A 103 -9.05 22.88 2.29
N ASP A 104 -7.95 22.54 1.61
CA ASP A 104 -7.91 21.42 0.65
C ASP A 104 -8.13 20.08 1.35
N ILE A 105 -7.56 19.90 2.55
CA ILE A 105 -7.79 18.73 3.39
C ILE A 105 -9.29 18.57 3.68
N ILE A 106 -9.97 19.64 4.12
CA ILE A 106 -11.39 19.57 4.47
C ILE A 106 -12.23 19.19 3.25
N TRP A 107 -11.98 19.81 2.10
CA TRP A 107 -12.73 19.52 0.87
C TRP A 107 -12.53 18.10 0.38
N ILE A 108 -11.29 17.64 0.28
CA ILE A 108 -10.97 16.30 -0.26
C ILE A 108 -11.55 15.21 0.66
N PHE A 109 -11.37 15.32 1.97
CA PHE A 109 -11.93 14.33 2.90
C PHE A 109 -13.47 14.37 2.94
N THR A 110 -14.10 15.54 2.76
CA THR A 110 -15.56 15.65 2.67
C THR A 110 -16.07 15.02 1.38
N LEU A 111 -15.46 15.31 0.24
CA LEU A 111 -15.80 14.71 -1.05
C LEU A 111 -15.61 13.19 -1.04
N LEU A 112 -14.55 12.70 -0.40
CA LEU A 112 -14.30 11.26 -0.24
C LEU A 112 -15.38 10.58 0.61
N GLY A 113 -15.74 11.19 1.74
CA GLY A 113 -16.80 10.71 2.61
C GLY A 113 -18.17 10.72 1.93
N VAL A 114 -18.50 11.81 1.23
CA VAL A 114 -19.73 11.93 0.44
C VAL A 114 -19.74 10.90 -0.69
N GLY A 115 -18.61 10.69 -1.37
CA GLY A 115 -18.45 9.70 -2.43
C GLY A 115 -18.73 8.27 -1.96
N LEU A 116 -18.24 7.90 -0.77
CA LEU A 116 -18.50 6.58 -0.17
C LEU A 116 -19.94 6.45 0.36
N ALA A 117 -20.56 7.56 0.80
CA ALA A 117 -21.93 7.58 1.31
C ALA A 117 -22.99 7.58 0.21
N ILE A 118 -22.73 8.20 -0.96
CA ILE A 118 -23.64 8.27 -2.11
C ILE A 118 -24.19 6.90 -2.53
N PRO A 119 -23.40 5.83 -2.73
CA PRO A 119 -23.93 4.55 -3.16
C PRO A 119 -24.87 3.93 -2.10
N TYR A 120 -24.56 4.09 -0.81
CA TYR A 120 -25.44 3.64 0.26
C TYR A 120 -26.73 4.45 0.33
N LEU A 121 -26.64 5.77 0.18
CA LEU A 121 -27.79 6.67 0.18
C LEU A 121 -28.69 6.41 -1.03
N ALA A 122 -28.11 6.15 -2.20
CA ALA A 122 -28.83 5.80 -3.43
C ALA A 122 -29.63 4.49 -3.28
N ILE A 123 -29.05 3.48 -2.62
CA ILE A 123 -29.74 2.21 -2.31
C ILE A 123 -30.86 2.45 -1.28
N ALA A 124 -30.64 3.30 -0.28
CA ALA A 124 -31.65 3.63 0.74
C ALA A 124 -32.86 4.41 0.15
N LEU A 125 -32.61 5.31 -0.80
CA LEU A 125 -33.66 6.10 -1.48
C LEU A 125 -34.49 5.25 -2.46
N GLN A 126 -33.90 4.20 -3.05
CA GLN A 126 -34.56 3.37 -4.06
C GLN A 126 -34.54 1.86 -3.70
N PRO A 127 -35.44 1.39 -2.82
CA PRO A 127 -35.50 -0.02 -2.41
C PRO A 127 -35.81 -1.00 -3.55
N ARG A 128 -36.30 -0.51 -4.70
CA ARG A 128 -36.43 -1.30 -5.93
C ARG A 128 -35.08 -1.76 -6.50
N LEU A 129 -34.01 -0.99 -6.28
CA LEU A 129 -32.65 -1.38 -6.69
C LEU A 129 -32.10 -2.52 -5.83
N ALA A 130 -32.48 -2.56 -4.54
CA ALA A 130 -32.16 -3.67 -3.65
C ALA A 130 -32.89 -4.97 -4.04
N HIS A 131 -34.07 -4.87 -4.68
CA HIS A 131 -34.78 -6.02 -5.25
C HIS A 131 -34.26 -6.45 -6.64
N ALA A 132 -33.50 -5.59 -7.33
CA ALA A 132 -32.83 -5.93 -8.58
C ALA A 132 -31.52 -6.71 -8.36
N LEU A 133 -31.01 -6.74 -7.11
CA LEU A 133 -29.87 -7.58 -6.76
C LEU A 133 -30.28 -9.05 -6.85
N PRO A 134 -29.53 -9.89 -7.59
CA PRO A 134 -29.85 -11.30 -7.73
C PRO A 134 -29.86 -11.96 -6.36
N LYS A 135 -30.89 -12.79 -6.10
CA LYS A 135 -30.99 -13.55 -4.84
C LYS A 135 -29.68 -14.31 -4.60
N PRO A 136 -29.15 -14.32 -3.35
CA PRO A 136 -27.92 -15.02 -3.05
C PRO A 136 -28.07 -16.50 -3.41
N GLY A 137 -27.32 -16.91 -4.43
CA GLY A 137 -27.32 -18.25 -5.00
C GLY A 137 -25.93 -18.65 -5.47
N ARG A 138 -25.82 -19.48 -6.50
CA ARG A 138 -24.54 -19.97 -7.05
C ARG A 138 -23.60 -18.86 -7.55
N TRP A 139 -24.12 -17.71 -7.96
CA TRP A 139 -23.30 -16.57 -8.36
C TRP A 139 -22.52 -15.97 -7.17
N MET A 140 -23.13 -15.94 -5.99
CA MET A 140 -22.48 -15.44 -4.77
C MET A 140 -21.27 -16.28 -4.38
N SER A 141 -21.30 -17.62 -4.57
CA SER A 141 -20.13 -18.45 -4.30
C SER A 141 -18.97 -18.19 -5.26
N VAL A 142 -19.25 -17.87 -6.53
CA VAL A 142 -18.21 -17.50 -7.50
C VAL A 142 -17.61 -16.14 -7.13
N VAL A 143 -18.43 -15.16 -6.78
CA VAL A 143 -17.96 -13.83 -6.35
C VAL A 143 -17.09 -13.94 -5.09
N LYS A 144 -17.52 -14.72 -4.08
CA LYS A 144 -16.72 -14.98 -2.88
C LYS A 144 -15.38 -15.63 -3.20
N ALA A 145 -15.35 -16.60 -4.12
CA ALA A 145 -14.12 -17.26 -4.53
C ALA A 145 -13.17 -16.30 -5.27
N VAL A 146 -13.69 -15.46 -6.16
CA VAL A 146 -12.90 -14.44 -6.87
C VAL A 146 -12.35 -13.39 -5.90
N LEU A 147 -13.18 -12.88 -4.98
CA LEU A 147 -12.76 -11.89 -3.99
C LEU A 147 -11.76 -12.48 -2.98
N GLY A 148 -11.95 -13.73 -2.55
CA GLY A 148 -10.99 -14.46 -1.72
C GLY A 148 -9.63 -14.64 -2.41
N LEU A 149 -9.63 -14.95 -3.71
CA LEU A 149 -8.41 -15.04 -4.50
C LEU A 149 -7.72 -13.67 -4.64
N ALA A 150 -8.47 -12.60 -4.86
CA ALA A 150 -7.92 -11.24 -4.89
C ALA A 150 -7.27 -10.85 -3.55
N LEU A 151 -7.92 -11.16 -2.43
CA LEU A 151 -7.37 -10.95 -1.08
C LEU A 151 -6.07 -11.71 -0.85
N VAL A 152 -5.98 -12.97 -1.30
CA VAL A 152 -4.70 -13.72 -1.24
C VAL A 152 -3.64 -13.09 -2.12
N GLY A 153 -3.99 -12.61 -3.32
CA GLY A 153 -3.08 -11.84 -4.16
C GLY A 153 -2.49 -10.64 -3.42
N THR A 154 -3.32 -9.87 -2.71
CA THR A 154 -2.84 -8.74 -1.89
C THR A 154 -1.98 -9.17 -0.71
N ALA A 155 -2.31 -10.29 -0.05
CA ALA A 155 -1.50 -10.83 1.05
C ALA A 155 -0.12 -11.30 0.56
N ILE A 156 -0.04 -11.94 -0.61
CA ILE A 156 1.22 -12.32 -1.25
C ILE A 156 2.05 -11.07 -1.59
N TRP A 157 1.41 -10.02 -2.10
CA TRP A 157 2.08 -8.76 -2.39
C TRP A 157 2.61 -8.06 -1.13
N LEU A 158 1.86 -8.04 -0.03
CA LEU A 158 2.36 -7.54 1.24
C LEU A 158 3.51 -8.39 1.78
N LEU A 159 3.49 -9.71 1.59
CA LEU A 159 4.60 -10.60 1.94
C LEU A 159 5.86 -10.30 1.12
N SER A 160 5.74 -9.97 -0.17
CA SER A 160 6.90 -9.60 -0.97
C SER A 160 7.54 -8.29 -0.49
N ILE A 161 6.73 -7.30 -0.09
CA ILE A 161 7.25 -6.07 0.53
C ILE A 161 7.92 -6.39 1.88
N LEU A 162 7.29 -7.24 2.69
CA LEU A 162 7.84 -7.67 3.97
C LEU A 162 9.19 -8.37 3.81
N ALA A 163 9.39 -9.11 2.71
CA ALA A 163 10.64 -9.78 2.37
C ALA A 163 11.79 -8.80 2.17
N VAL A 164 11.51 -7.63 1.61
CA VAL A 164 12.52 -6.59 1.38
C VAL A 164 12.86 -5.85 2.69
N GLN A 165 11.87 -5.69 3.56
CA GLN A 165 12.05 -4.99 4.84
C GLN A 165 12.82 -5.83 5.87
N ILE A 166 12.49 -7.11 6.01
CA ILE A 166 13.01 -8.01 7.07
C ILE A 166 14.01 -9.04 6.53
N GLY A 167 14.09 -9.18 5.20
CA GLY A 167 14.83 -10.25 4.54
C GLY A 167 13.94 -11.44 4.18
N LEU A 168 14.36 -12.18 3.15
CA LEU A 168 13.62 -13.29 2.55
C LEU A 168 13.21 -14.38 3.58
N GLY A 169 14.05 -14.61 4.59
CA GLY A 169 13.77 -15.60 5.64
C GLY A 169 12.55 -15.26 6.51
N GLY A 170 12.35 -13.98 6.85
CA GLY A 170 11.20 -13.52 7.63
C GLY A 170 9.90 -13.68 6.84
N ALA A 171 9.88 -13.25 5.58
CA ALA A 171 8.70 -13.37 4.72
C ALA A 171 8.31 -14.83 4.43
N ILE A 172 9.29 -15.71 4.19
CA ILE A 172 9.03 -17.14 4.03
C ILE A 172 8.45 -17.72 5.32
N ALA A 173 8.97 -17.37 6.49
CA ALA A 173 8.43 -17.84 7.76
C ALA A 173 6.96 -17.42 7.99
N VAL A 174 6.62 -16.17 7.67
CA VAL A 174 5.22 -15.67 7.74
C VAL A 174 4.34 -16.38 6.72
N GLY A 175 4.79 -16.51 5.47
CA GLY A 175 4.05 -17.20 4.41
C GLY A 175 3.79 -18.67 4.73
N VAL A 176 4.82 -19.39 5.17
CA VAL A 176 4.72 -20.80 5.60
C VAL A 176 3.81 -20.93 6.82
N GLY A 177 3.91 -20.02 7.80
CA GLY A 177 3.02 -20.00 8.97
C GLY A 177 1.54 -19.83 8.60
N LEU A 178 1.24 -18.95 7.63
CA LEU A 178 -0.11 -18.74 7.11
C LEU A 178 -0.63 -19.94 6.31
N VAL A 179 0.21 -20.54 5.46
CA VAL A 179 -0.15 -21.73 4.67
C VAL A 179 -0.38 -22.93 5.58
N LEU A 180 0.52 -23.19 6.54
CA LEU A 180 0.34 -24.26 7.52
C LEU A 180 -0.92 -24.00 8.36
N GLY A 181 -1.14 -22.77 8.81
CA GLY A 181 -2.38 -22.37 9.50
C GLY A 181 -3.62 -22.69 8.70
N ALA A 182 -3.65 -22.32 7.40
CA ALA A 182 -4.77 -22.61 6.50
C ALA A 182 -4.99 -24.13 6.30
N ILE A 183 -3.91 -24.91 6.14
CA ILE A 183 -3.97 -26.37 5.99
C ILE A 183 -4.51 -27.03 7.27
N PHE A 184 -4.08 -26.59 8.46
CA PHE A 184 -4.55 -27.13 9.73
C PHE A 184 -6.02 -26.78 10.01
N VAL A 185 -6.46 -25.58 9.62
CA VAL A 185 -7.87 -25.18 9.65
C VAL A 185 -8.71 -26.05 8.72
N TRP A 186 -8.22 -26.31 7.51
CA TRP A 186 -8.87 -27.21 6.56
C TRP A 186 -8.97 -28.65 7.10
N ALA A 187 -7.88 -29.17 7.68
CA ALA A 187 -7.84 -30.49 8.30
C ALA A 187 -8.81 -30.62 9.49
N ARG A 188 -8.98 -29.54 10.27
CA ARG A 188 -10.00 -29.47 11.34
C ARG A 188 -11.42 -29.64 10.80
N LYS A 189 -11.76 -28.99 9.68
CA LYS A 189 -13.09 -29.10 9.05
C LYS A 189 -13.39 -30.52 8.57
N ARG A 190 -12.37 -31.26 8.12
CA ARG A 190 -12.50 -32.64 7.63
C ARG A 190 -12.53 -33.69 8.75
N SER A 191 -12.08 -33.35 9.96
CA SER A 191 -12.01 -34.28 11.08
C SER A 191 -13.33 -34.34 11.86
N GLN A 192 -13.88 -35.55 12.01
CA GLN A 192 -15.14 -35.83 12.73
C GLN A 192 -14.94 -36.07 14.24
N ASN A 193 -13.71 -36.36 14.71
CA ASN A 193 -13.41 -36.64 16.12
C ASN A 193 -12.99 -35.38 16.91
N LEU A 194 -13.42 -35.26 18.18
CA LEU A 194 -13.09 -34.09 19.03
C LEU A 194 -11.61 -33.99 19.42
N ARG A 195 -10.93 -35.12 19.65
CA ARG A 195 -9.50 -35.16 20.06
C ARG A 195 -8.54 -34.58 19.00
N PRO A 196 -8.58 -35.00 17.72
CA PRO A 196 -7.76 -34.39 16.67
C PRO A 196 -8.18 -32.94 16.35
N ARG A 197 -9.43 -32.53 16.61
CA ARG A 197 -9.84 -31.12 16.45
C ARG A 197 -9.07 -30.18 17.38
N PHE A 198 -8.86 -30.55 18.66
CA PHE A 198 -8.07 -29.74 19.60
C PHE A 198 -6.58 -29.65 19.21
N VAL A 199 -6.03 -30.74 18.69
CA VAL A 199 -4.64 -30.78 18.21
C VAL A 199 -4.47 -29.89 16.98
N PHE A 200 -5.39 -29.96 16.01
CA PHE A 200 -5.36 -29.09 14.83
C PHE A 200 -5.62 -27.63 15.15
N THR A 201 -6.40 -27.30 16.19
CA THR A 201 -6.52 -25.91 16.65
C THR A 201 -5.24 -25.40 17.30
N ALA A 202 -4.59 -26.21 18.13
CA ALA A 202 -3.34 -25.82 18.74
C ALA A 202 -2.27 -25.56 17.67
N LEU A 203 -2.16 -26.44 16.67
CA LEU A 203 -1.23 -26.28 15.54
C LEU A 203 -1.54 -25.06 14.66
N ALA A 204 -2.82 -24.77 14.39
CA ALA A 204 -3.20 -23.56 13.65
C ALA A 204 -2.86 -22.28 14.42
N VAL A 205 -3.09 -22.26 15.74
CA VAL A 205 -2.72 -21.14 16.62
C VAL A 205 -1.20 -20.99 16.69
N THR A 206 -0.45 -22.09 16.80
CA THR A 206 1.01 -22.05 16.76
C THR A 206 1.53 -21.52 15.42
N GLY A 207 0.97 -21.95 14.29
CA GLY A 207 1.34 -21.42 12.97
C GLY A 207 1.09 -19.91 12.84
N PHE A 208 0.00 -19.43 13.43
CA PHE A 208 -0.34 -18.00 13.48
C PHE A 208 0.59 -17.21 14.40
N LEU A 209 0.95 -17.76 15.57
CA LEU A 209 1.91 -17.15 16.49
C LEU A 209 3.31 -17.10 15.87
N VAL A 210 3.72 -18.15 15.15
CA VAL A 210 4.98 -18.16 14.39
C VAL A 210 4.94 -17.06 13.32
N ALA A 211 3.84 -16.92 12.56
CA ALA A 211 3.69 -15.84 11.59
C ALA A 211 3.74 -14.44 12.23
N LEU A 212 3.22 -14.28 13.45
CA LEU A 212 3.21 -12.99 14.15
C LEU A 212 4.57 -12.61 14.73
N PHE A 213 5.32 -13.57 15.27
CA PHE A 213 6.59 -13.31 15.98
C PHE A 213 7.85 -13.54 15.13
N ALA A 214 7.79 -14.26 14.01
CA ALA A 214 8.92 -14.47 13.10
C ALA A 214 9.61 -13.17 12.62
N PRO A 215 8.88 -12.07 12.33
CA PRO A 215 9.46 -10.77 12.00
C PRO A 215 10.43 -10.22 13.06
N GLY A 216 10.17 -10.48 14.36
CA GLY A 216 10.96 -9.94 15.47
C GLY A 216 12.30 -10.65 15.71
N PHE A 217 12.47 -11.86 15.19
CA PHE A 217 13.69 -12.65 15.33
C PHE A 217 14.61 -12.61 14.10
N SER A 218 14.13 -12.07 12.98
CA SER A 218 14.89 -11.95 11.75
C SER A 218 15.66 -10.63 11.73
N LYS A 219 16.99 -10.70 11.67
CA LYS A 219 17.83 -9.51 11.51
C LYS A 219 17.56 -8.88 10.14
N PRO A 220 17.31 -7.57 10.04
CA PRO A 220 17.29 -6.90 8.75
C PRO A 220 18.62 -7.21 8.03
N PRO A 221 18.61 -7.48 6.72
CA PRO A 221 19.85 -7.59 5.99
C PRO A 221 20.64 -6.31 6.21
N ALA A 222 21.90 -6.46 6.64
CA ALA A 222 22.85 -5.38 6.82
C ALA A 222 22.86 -4.52 5.55
N HIS A 223 23.15 -3.21 5.68
CA HIS A 223 23.36 -2.33 4.53
C HIS A 223 24.46 -2.92 3.64
N SER A 224 24.08 -3.77 2.71
CA SER A 224 24.92 -4.11 1.59
C SER A 224 24.88 -2.89 0.70
N SER A 225 25.85 -2.00 0.92
CA SER A 225 26.33 -1.02 -0.07
C SER A 225 26.98 -1.74 -1.27
N LEU A 226 26.42 -2.87 -1.69
CA LEU A 226 26.56 -3.33 -3.05
C LEU A 226 25.50 -2.54 -3.79
N SER A 227 25.95 -1.54 -4.56
CA SER A 227 25.22 -1.04 -5.71
C SER A 227 24.61 -2.23 -6.41
N THR A 228 23.35 -2.51 -6.09
CA THR A 228 22.56 -3.41 -6.90
C THR A 228 22.29 -2.53 -8.09
N ALA A 229 23.12 -2.69 -9.13
CA ALA A 229 22.90 -2.10 -10.44
C ALA A 229 21.39 -2.15 -10.68
N ALA A 230 20.80 -0.96 -10.81
CA ALA A 230 19.37 -0.81 -11.00
C ALA A 230 18.97 -1.81 -12.08
N THR A 231 18.08 -2.73 -11.72
CA THR A 231 17.66 -3.83 -12.60
C THR A 231 16.67 -3.27 -13.62
N GLY A 232 17.18 -2.41 -14.50
CA GLY A 232 16.43 -1.62 -15.47
C GLY A 232 17.37 -0.92 -16.47
N PRO A 233 16.83 -0.34 -17.54
CA PRO A 233 17.62 0.23 -18.64
C PRO A 233 18.31 1.57 -18.30
N LEU A 234 18.14 2.08 -17.07
CA LEU A 234 18.56 3.41 -16.64
C LEU A 234 19.73 3.32 -15.64
N ASP A 235 20.75 4.16 -15.82
CA ASP A 235 21.88 4.27 -14.90
C ASP A 235 21.56 5.23 -13.74
N TRP A 236 20.99 4.66 -12.67
CA TRP A 236 20.61 5.43 -11.48
C TRP A 236 21.80 5.62 -10.55
N GLN A 237 22.07 6.87 -10.19
CA GLN A 237 23.02 7.21 -9.14
C GLN A 237 22.34 7.27 -7.77
N THR A 238 23.12 6.99 -6.73
CA THR A 238 22.69 7.13 -5.34
C THR A 238 22.30 8.58 -5.08
N PHE A 239 21.19 8.77 -4.38
CA PHE A 239 20.71 10.09 -3.97
C PHE A 239 21.75 10.85 -3.14
N ALA A 240 22.14 12.03 -3.64
CA ALA A 240 23.07 12.93 -2.98
C ALA A 240 22.61 14.38 -3.20
N PRO A 241 21.64 14.89 -2.41
CA PRO A 241 21.01 16.19 -2.69
C PRO A 241 21.99 17.36 -2.64
N LYS A 242 23.09 17.21 -1.89
CA LYS A 242 24.15 18.23 -1.74
C LYS A 242 24.99 18.42 -3.01
N THR A 243 25.04 17.45 -3.92
CA THR A 243 25.82 17.56 -5.17
C THR A 243 25.02 18.21 -6.29
N ILE A 244 23.68 18.27 -6.17
CA ILE A 244 22.78 18.84 -7.18
C ILE A 244 23.18 20.27 -7.58
N PRO A 245 23.45 21.23 -6.67
CA PRO A 245 23.83 22.58 -7.06
C PRO A 245 25.14 22.65 -7.86
N ALA A 246 26.11 21.77 -7.55
CA ALA A 246 27.37 21.70 -8.27
C ALA A 246 27.17 21.15 -9.69
N LEU A 247 26.38 20.09 -9.84
CA LEU A 247 26.05 19.51 -11.14
C LEU A 247 25.30 20.51 -12.05
N ILE A 248 24.40 21.30 -11.47
CA ILE A 248 23.70 22.38 -12.20
C ILE A 248 24.69 23.46 -12.65
N ALA A 249 25.66 23.83 -11.79
CA ALA A 249 26.69 24.81 -12.15
C ALA A 249 27.60 24.30 -13.29
N ASP A 250 27.83 22.99 -13.36
CA ASP A 250 28.54 22.32 -14.45
C ASP A 250 27.69 22.18 -15.74
N GLY A 251 26.48 22.75 -15.77
CA GLY A 251 25.59 22.72 -16.94
C GLY A 251 24.73 21.46 -17.05
N LYS A 252 24.82 20.52 -16.11
CA LYS A 252 24.06 19.27 -16.13
C LYS A 252 22.62 19.45 -15.67
N THR A 253 21.76 18.59 -16.18
CA THR A 253 20.36 18.45 -15.73
C THR A 253 20.29 17.25 -14.79
N VAL A 254 19.67 17.42 -13.62
CA VAL A 254 19.53 16.35 -12.64
C VAL A 254 18.05 15.97 -12.51
N PHE A 255 17.72 14.72 -12.79
CA PHE A 255 16.41 14.15 -12.54
C PHE A 255 16.44 13.39 -11.21
N VAL A 256 15.59 13.78 -10.26
CA VAL A 256 15.49 13.14 -8.95
C VAL A 256 14.17 12.38 -8.87
N ASP A 257 14.24 11.07 -8.66
CA ASP A 257 13.10 10.18 -8.38
C ASP A 257 13.16 9.72 -6.91
N VAL A 258 12.20 10.14 -6.10
CA VAL A 258 12.01 9.63 -4.74
C VAL A 258 10.92 8.56 -4.78
N THR A 259 11.33 7.32 -4.53
CA THR A 259 10.54 6.12 -4.78
C THR A 259 10.55 5.16 -3.59
N ALA A 260 9.72 4.13 -3.64
CA ALA A 260 9.78 2.99 -2.73
C ALA A 260 9.18 1.75 -3.38
N GLU A 261 9.57 0.57 -2.88
CA GLU A 261 9.02 -0.71 -3.36
C GLU A 261 7.55 -0.90 -2.97
N TRP A 262 7.14 -0.42 -1.80
CA TRP A 262 5.76 -0.50 -1.32
C TRP A 262 4.82 0.51 -2.02
N CYS A 263 5.37 1.46 -2.77
CA CYS A 263 4.62 2.50 -3.45
C CYS A 263 4.20 2.04 -4.86
N VAL A 264 2.96 1.56 -4.99
CA VAL A 264 2.42 1.08 -6.27
C VAL A 264 2.49 2.17 -7.35
N SER A 265 2.08 3.40 -7.04
CA SER A 265 2.12 4.51 -8.01
C SER A 265 3.54 4.83 -8.48
N CYS A 266 4.53 4.68 -7.61
CA CYS A 266 5.94 4.83 -7.96
C CYS A 266 6.40 3.75 -8.95
N GLN A 267 6.04 2.49 -8.69
CA GLN A 267 6.34 1.37 -9.59
C GLN A 267 5.64 1.50 -10.95
N VAL A 268 4.40 2.00 -10.96
CA VAL A 268 3.65 2.29 -12.19
C VAL A 268 4.33 3.39 -12.99
N ASN A 269 4.69 4.52 -12.38
CA ASN A 269 5.43 5.59 -13.04
C ASN A 269 6.78 5.10 -13.60
N LYS A 270 7.50 4.28 -12.83
CA LYS A 270 8.78 3.72 -13.23
C LYS A 270 8.64 2.83 -14.47
N LYS A 271 7.70 1.88 -14.46
CA LYS A 271 7.51 0.90 -15.54
C LYS A 271 6.81 1.45 -16.77
N LEU A 272 5.82 2.34 -16.61
CA LEU A 272 5.00 2.84 -17.72
C LEU A 272 5.52 4.13 -18.33
N VAL A 273 6.42 4.85 -17.64
CA VAL A 273 6.95 6.14 -18.11
C VAL A 273 8.47 6.11 -18.16
N LEU A 274 9.14 6.03 -17.00
CA LEU A 274 10.59 6.26 -16.92
C LEU A 274 11.43 5.20 -17.64
N GLU A 275 11.08 3.92 -17.51
CA GLU A 275 11.81 2.80 -18.11
C GLU A 275 11.33 2.44 -19.53
N THR A 276 10.52 3.29 -20.16
CA THR A 276 10.15 3.10 -21.57
C THR A 276 11.35 3.36 -22.47
N ALA A 277 11.46 2.63 -23.59
CA ALA A 277 12.62 2.71 -24.47
C ALA A 277 12.93 4.15 -24.93
N GLU A 278 11.91 4.92 -25.30
CA GLU A 278 12.07 6.33 -25.71
C GLU A 278 12.67 7.21 -24.61
N LEU A 279 12.16 7.13 -23.38
CA LEU A 279 12.67 7.92 -22.26
C LEU A 279 14.04 7.41 -21.80
N ALA A 280 14.28 6.10 -21.85
CA ALA A 280 15.57 5.53 -21.51
C ALA A 280 16.67 5.99 -22.47
N GLU A 281 16.39 6.05 -23.77
CA GLU A 281 17.30 6.65 -24.76
C GLU A 281 17.50 8.15 -24.50
N PHE A 282 16.44 8.88 -24.16
CA PHE A 282 16.55 10.30 -23.85
C PHE A 282 17.41 10.57 -22.61
N PHE A 283 17.29 9.72 -21.58
CA PHE A 283 18.10 9.77 -20.36
C PHE A 283 19.54 9.30 -20.56
N ALA A 284 19.85 8.59 -21.65
CA ALA A 284 21.21 8.18 -21.99
C ALA A 284 22.11 9.34 -22.47
N ASN A 285 21.58 10.57 -22.59
CA ASN A 285 22.40 11.75 -22.85
C ASN A 285 23.33 12.06 -21.65
N ASP A 286 24.62 12.28 -21.92
CA ASP A 286 25.67 12.53 -20.90
C ASP A 286 25.44 13.78 -20.00
N ASP A 287 24.54 14.66 -20.43
CA ASP A 287 24.15 15.87 -19.71
C ASP A 287 23.02 15.66 -18.70
N ILE A 288 22.39 14.47 -18.67
CA ILE A 288 21.34 14.14 -17.69
C ILE A 288 21.89 13.18 -16.64
N ILE A 289 21.81 13.57 -15.38
CA ILE A 289 22.15 12.74 -14.23
C ILE A 289 20.85 12.28 -13.57
N LEU A 290 20.68 10.96 -13.49
CA LEU A 290 19.58 10.33 -12.78
C LEU A 290 19.98 10.06 -11.33
N MET A 291 19.22 10.57 -10.36
CA MET A 291 19.40 10.26 -8.94
C MET A 291 18.14 9.61 -8.39
N GLN A 292 18.31 8.46 -7.72
CA GLN A 292 17.19 7.76 -7.08
C GLN A 292 17.35 7.77 -5.57
N ALA A 293 16.31 8.26 -4.88
CA ALA A 293 16.16 8.19 -3.44
C ALA A 293 15.20 7.05 -3.10
N ASP A 294 15.73 5.94 -2.57
CA ASP A 294 14.93 4.80 -2.13
C ASP A 294 14.43 4.99 -0.69
N TRP A 295 13.16 5.34 -0.54
CA TRP A 295 12.48 5.52 0.74
C TRP A 295 11.68 4.28 1.17
N THR A 296 12.08 3.09 0.72
CA THR A 296 11.53 1.81 1.20
C THR A 296 11.77 1.63 2.69
N ARG A 297 12.91 2.14 3.20
CA ARG A 297 13.22 2.20 4.63
C ARG A 297 13.19 3.65 5.14
N PRO A 298 12.91 3.89 6.43
CA PRO A 298 12.93 5.23 6.98
C PRO A 298 14.33 5.84 6.84
N ASP A 299 14.41 6.96 6.13
CA ASP A 299 15.63 7.75 5.94
C ASP A 299 15.33 9.22 6.26
N PRO A 300 16.03 9.85 7.23
CA PRO A 300 15.82 11.25 7.59
C PRO A 300 16.29 12.23 6.52
N GLU A 301 17.33 11.91 5.72
CA GLU A 301 17.82 12.78 4.65
C GLU A 301 16.78 12.92 3.54
N ILE A 302 16.13 11.80 3.17
CA ILE A 302 15.02 11.80 2.20
C ILE A 302 13.81 12.55 2.77
N ALA A 303 13.48 12.35 4.05
CA ALA A 303 12.36 13.02 4.69
C ALA A 303 12.54 14.55 4.74
N ASP A 304 13.73 15.02 5.11
CA ASP A 304 14.08 16.44 5.14
C ASP A 304 14.09 17.05 3.73
N TYR A 305 14.57 16.30 2.73
CA TYR A 305 14.51 16.70 1.33
C TYR A 305 13.07 16.90 0.86
N LEU A 306 12.17 15.94 1.08
CA LEU A 306 10.75 16.08 0.71
C LEU A 306 10.10 17.27 1.43
N ALA A 307 10.39 17.43 2.73
CA ALA A 307 9.88 18.55 3.53
C ALA A 307 10.32 19.91 2.99
N SER A 308 11.53 20.02 2.43
CA SER A 308 12.03 21.25 1.81
C SER A 308 11.19 21.72 0.60
N PHE A 309 10.51 20.79 -0.07
CA PHE A 309 9.56 21.07 -1.16
C PHE A 309 8.10 21.13 -0.69
N GLY A 310 7.85 21.09 0.63
CA GLY A 310 6.50 21.05 1.20
C GLY A 310 5.76 19.75 0.91
N ARG A 311 6.48 18.67 0.60
CA ARG A 311 5.92 17.36 0.27
C ARG A 311 6.20 16.38 1.41
N TYR A 312 5.24 15.50 1.68
CA TYR A 312 5.32 14.52 2.78
C TYR A 312 4.91 13.13 2.30
N GLY A 313 5.09 12.84 1.02
CA GLY A 313 4.70 11.57 0.44
C GLY A 313 5.43 11.33 -0.88
N ILE A 314 5.38 10.08 -1.30
CA ILE A 314 5.88 9.61 -2.60
C ILE A 314 4.70 9.13 -3.44
N PRO A 315 4.79 9.12 -4.77
CA PRO A 315 5.96 9.47 -5.60
C PRO A 315 6.27 10.98 -5.59
N PHE A 316 7.56 11.31 -5.60
CA PHE A 316 8.03 12.68 -5.80
C PHE A 316 9.10 12.67 -6.88
N ASN A 317 8.91 13.50 -7.91
CA ASN A 317 9.84 13.63 -9.02
C ASN A 317 10.12 15.10 -9.26
N ALA A 318 11.39 15.45 -9.44
CA ALA A 318 11.82 16.82 -9.69
C ALA A 318 12.96 16.85 -10.72
N VAL A 319 12.92 17.85 -11.60
CA VAL A 319 13.97 18.08 -12.60
C VAL A 319 14.67 19.39 -12.30
N PHE A 320 15.98 19.33 -12.10
CA PHE A 320 16.82 20.50 -11.86
C PHE A 320 17.72 20.72 -13.06
N GLY A 321 18.01 21.97 -13.38
CA GLY A 321 18.97 22.31 -14.43
C GLY A 321 19.32 23.79 -14.40
N PRO A 322 20.20 24.24 -15.31
CA PRO A 322 20.71 25.62 -15.30
C PRO A 322 19.61 26.68 -15.41
N ASN A 323 18.54 26.39 -16.16
CA ASN A 323 17.39 27.28 -16.31
C ASN A 323 16.35 27.13 -15.19
N ALA A 324 16.40 26.03 -14.44
CA ALA A 324 15.51 25.75 -13.32
C ALA A 324 16.29 25.30 -12.07
N PRO A 325 17.12 26.17 -11.45
CA PRO A 325 17.96 25.80 -10.31
C PRO A 325 17.15 25.48 -9.04
N LYS A 326 15.90 25.95 -8.97
CA LYS A 326 14.95 25.63 -7.88
C LYS A 326 14.17 24.33 -8.13
N GLY A 327 14.35 23.69 -9.29
CA GLY A 327 13.66 22.48 -9.69
C GLY A 327 12.27 22.72 -10.29
N VAL A 328 11.94 21.95 -11.32
CA VAL A 328 10.59 21.78 -11.86
C VAL A 328 9.97 20.55 -11.19
N LEU A 329 8.94 20.77 -10.38
CA LEU A 329 8.22 19.69 -9.70
C LEU A 329 7.24 19.02 -10.65
N LEU A 330 7.33 17.69 -10.75
CA LEU A 330 6.42 16.89 -11.55
C LEU A 330 5.20 16.45 -10.72
N SER A 331 4.11 16.11 -11.42
CA SER A 331 2.92 15.52 -10.81
C SER A 331 3.21 14.13 -10.24
N GLU A 332 2.41 13.70 -9.25
CA GLU A 332 2.53 12.38 -8.62
C GLU A 332 2.26 11.25 -9.61
N LEU A 333 1.41 11.47 -10.61
CA LEU A 333 1.27 10.59 -11.77
C LEU A 333 2.08 11.18 -12.91
N LEU A 334 3.11 10.46 -13.36
CA LEU A 334 3.95 10.92 -14.46
C LEU A 334 3.27 10.68 -15.79
N SER A 335 3.52 11.59 -16.72
CA SER A 335 3.29 11.37 -18.14
C SER A 335 4.60 11.60 -18.88
N ARG A 336 4.79 10.90 -19.99
CA ARG A 336 6.02 11.01 -20.80
C ARG A 336 6.28 12.46 -21.20
N ASP A 337 5.24 13.13 -21.70
CA ASP A 337 5.36 14.49 -22.23
C ASP A 337 5.73 15.48 -21.11
N ALA A 338 5.11 15.36 -19.92
CA ALA A 338 5.47 16.20 -18.78
C ALA A 338 6.94 16.04 -18.32
N VAL A 339 7.48 14.82 -18.37
CA VAL A 339 8.90 14.58 -18.03
C VAL A 339 9.82 15.20 -19.07
N LEU A 340 9.53 15.00 -20.36
CA LEU A 340 10.34 15.56 -21.45
C LEU A 340 10.31 17.08 -21.45
N ASP A 341 9.13 17.68 -21.24
CA ASP A 341 8.97 19.13 -21.20
C ASP A 341 9.69 19.73 -19.99
N ALA A 342 9.59 19.11 -18.81
CA ALA A 342 10.33 19.55 -17.64
C ALA A 342 11.86 19.50 -17.82
N ILE A 343 12.38 18.48 -18.54
CA ILE A 343 13.81 18.39 -18.85
C ILE A 343 14.22 19.46 -19.87
N LYS A 344 13.41 19.72 -20.90
CA LYS A 344 13.67 20.78 -21.87
C LYS A 344 13.67 22.17 -21.21
N ASP A 345 12.70 22.42 -20.33
CA ASP A 345 12.59 23.68 -19.60
C ASP A 345 13.76 23.89 -18.63
N ALA A 346 14.26 22.82 -18.00
CA ALA A 346 15.37 22.88 -17.08
C ALA A 346 16.75 22.98 -17.76
N ARG A 347 16.90 22.45 -18.98
CA ARG A 347 18.15 22.48 -19.75
C ARG A 347 18.51 23.88 -20.22
N SER A 348 19.82 24.17 -20.31
CA SER A 348 20.30 25.43 -20.87
C SER A 348 20.13 25.45 -22.41
N VAL A 349 19.82 26.63 -22.97
CA VAL A 349 19.57 26.83 -24.42
C VAL A 349 20.83 26.61 -25.29
N ALA A 350 21.99 26.35 -24.68
CA ALA A 350 23.25 26.17 -25.41
C ALA A 350 23.24 24.97 -26.38
N GLY A 351 22.34 23.99 -26.20
CA GLY A 351 22.20 22.82 -27.08
C GLY A 351 21.18 22.93 -28.21
N LEU A 352 20.36 24.00 -28.29
CA LEU A 352 19.39 24.19 -29.38
C LEU A 352 19.99 24.90 -30.61
N ALA A 353 21.24 25.36 -30.51
CA ALA A 353 21.94 26.06 -31.59
C ALA A 353 22.81 25.14 -32.48
N SER A 354 22.83 23.84 -32.22
CA SER A 354 23.56 22.86 -33.03
C SER A 354 22.69 21.66 -33.37
N ASN A 355 21.72 21.87 -34.28
CA ASN A 355 21.26 20.88 -35.25
C ASN A 355 20.54 21.57 -36.40
#